data_AF-A0A7W0K6T2-F1
#
_entry.id   AF-A0A7W0K6T2-F1
#
_cell.length_a   1.000
_cell.length_b   1.000
_cell.length_c   1.000
_cell.angle_alpha   90.00
_cell.angle_beta   90.00
_cell.angle_gamma   90.00
#
_symmetry.space_group_name_H-M   'P 1'
#
loop_
_entity.id
_entity.type
_entity.pdbx_description
1 polymer ?
#
loop_
_entity_poly.entity_id
_entity_poly.type
_entity_poly.pdbx_seq_one_letter_code
_entity_poly.pdbx_strand_id
1 'polypeptide(L)'
;MTTELYIDRVLSQLPRTTPRREQIATELRGHIAERTAAGQNEADILGQLGDPVALAESYLSAVPLARVSFGRRAVAKFLDVVLVLAVAIPVGWMAWKWMPEQLAPFALVTAIVLGSWTFAIYVIVAEATLGQTVGKRAVAIRVVRESGARISIGQSIVRQL
;
A
#
# COMPACT_ATOMS: atom_id res chain seq x y z
N MET A 1 -23.33 -13.88 5.50
CA MET A 1 -22.47 -12.68 5.37
C MET A 1 -23.41 -11.49 5.43
N THR A 2 -23.14 -10.48 6.25
CA THR A 2 -24.00 -9.29 6.37
C THR A 2 -23.61 -8.23 5.36
N THR A 3 -24.54 -7.33 5.06
CA THR A 3 -24.36 -6.18 4.16
C THR A 3 -23.15 -5.33 4.52
N GLU A 4 -23.00 -4.93 5.79
CA GLU A 4 -21.86 -4.11 6.21
C GLU A 4 -20.53 -4.86 6.10
N LEU A 5 -20.52 -6.18 6.37
CA LEU A 5 -19.30 -6.99 6.22
C LEU A 5 -18.92 -7.17 4.74
N TYR A 6 -19.91 -7.24 3.85
CA TYR A 6 -19.68 -7.26 2.40
C TYR A 6 -19.08 -5.95 1.91
N ILE A 7 -19.68 -4.82 2.28
CA ILE A 7 -19.21 -3.49 1.91
C ILE A 7 -17.80 -3.27 2.46
N ASP A 8 -17.55 -3.62 3.72
CA ASP A 8 -16.21 -3.48 4.29
C ASP A 8 -15.18 -4.34 3.55
N ARG A 9 -15.53 -5.56 3.14
CA ARG A 9 -14.67 -6.39 2.28
C ARG A 9 -14.39 -5.73 0.93
N VAL A 10 -15.38 -5.17 0.25
CA VAL A 10 -15.18 -4.43 -1.03
C VAL A 10 -14.25 -3.23 -0.79
N LEU A 11 -14.55 -2.40 0.21
CA LEU A 11 -13.76 -1.22 0.54
C LEU A 11 -12.34 -1.56 1.01
N SER A 12 -12.13 -2.73 1.63
CA SER A 12 -10.81 -3.20 2.04
C SER A 12 -9.89 -3.48 0.83
N GLN A 13 -10.44 -3.83 -0.32
CA GLN A 13 -9.65 -4.03 -1.55
C GLN A 13 -9.29 -2.71 -2.22
N LEU A 14 -10.16 -1.70 -2.11
CA LEU A 14 -9.90 -0.36 -2.64
C LEU A 14 -8.75 0.32 -1.87
N PRO A 15 -7.81 1.01 -2.57
CA PRO A 15 -6.87 1.93 -1.93
C PRO A 15 -7.58 2.95 -1.01
N ARG A 16 -6.97 3.31 0.12
CA ARG A 16 -7.53 4.30 1.07
C ARG A 16 -7.75 5.68 0.45
N THR A 17 -6.99 5.97 -0.58
CA THR A 17 -6.93 7.24 -1.30
C THR A 17 -7.65 7.16 -2.65
N THR A 18 -8.45 6.13 -2.90
CA THR A 18 -9.31 6.04 -4.08
C THR A 18 -10.30 7.20 -4.04
N PRO A 19 -10.32 8.09 -5.07
CA PRO A 19 -11.34 9.11 -5.19
C PRO A 19 -12.71 8.43 -5.19
N ARG A 20 -13.70 9.00 -4.51
CA ARG A 20 -15.08 8.46 -4.46
C ARG A 20 -15.24 7.15 -3.68
N ARG A 21 -14.28 6.73 -2.83
CA ARG A 21 -14.45 5.57 -1.93
C ARG A 21 -15.73 5.65 -1.07
N GLU A 22 -16.02 6.82 -0.52
CA GLU A 22 -17.25 7.06 0.26
C GLU A 22 -18.51 7.04 -0.62
N GLN A 23 -18.40 7.54 -1.86
CA GLN A 23 -19.50 7.49 -2.82
C GLN A 23 -19.82 6.05 -3.21
N ILE A 24 -18.81 5.21 -3.49
CA ILE A 24 -18.99 3.77 -3.76
C ILE A 24 -19.66 3.09 -2.56
N ALA A 25 -19.23 3.40 -1.34
CA ALA A 25 -19.87 2.86 -0.14
C ALA A 25 -21.34 3.28 -0.04
N THR A 26 -21.65 4.54 -0.34
CA THR A 26 -23.01 5.10 -0.30
C THR A 26 -23.90 4.49 -1.39
N GLU A 27 -23.37 4.33 -2.60
CA GLU A 27 -24.04 3.71 -3.74
C GLU A 27 -24.37 2.24 -3.45
N LEU A 28 -23.40 1.47 -2.94
CA LEU A 28 -23.61 0.07 -2.53
C LEU A 28 -24.67 -0.05 -1.43
N ARG A 29 -24.62 0.81 -0.41
CA ARG A 29 -25.67 0.84 0.62
C ARG A 29 -27.03 1.17 0.03
N GLY A 30 -27.10 2.15 -0.87
CA GLY A 30 -28.35 2.53 -1.55
C GLY A 30 -28.93 1.38 -2.36
N HIS A 31 -28.12 0.72 -3.18
CA HIS A 31 -28.56 -0.40 -4.02
C HIS A 31 -29.04 -1.60 -3.20
N ILE A 32 -28.37 -1.89 -2.08
CA ILE A 32 -28.77 -2.99 -1.20
C ILE A 32 -30.07 -2.60 -0.46
N ALA A 33 -30.15 -1.41 0.11
CA ALA A 33 -31.33 -0.94 0.82
C ALA A 33 -32.59 -0.90 -0.06
N GLU A 34 -32.46 -0.47 -1.31
CA GLU A 34 -33.56 -0.46 -2.29
C GLU A 34 -34.09 -1.88 -2.56
N ARG A 35 -33.19 -2.84 -2.77
CA ARG A 35 -33.56 -4.24 -3.01
C ARG A 35 -34.14 -4.92 -1.76
N THR A 36 -33.63 -4.59 -0.58
CA THR A 36 -34.20 -5.05 0.68
C THR A 36 -35.60 -4.47 0.89
N ALA A 37 -35.81 -3.18 0.57
CA ALA A 37 -37.13 -2.55 0.63
C ALA A 37 -38.13 -3.15 -0.38
N ALA A 38 -37.64 -3.62 -1.53
CA ALA A 38 -38.42 -4.38 -2.50
C ALA A 38 -38.73 -5.83 -2.05
N GLY A 39 -38.35 -6.23 -0.84
CA GLY A 39 -38.65 -7.52 -0.24
C GLY A 39 -37.71 -8.66 -0.66
N GLN A 40 -36.56 -8.35 -1.28
CA GLN A 40 -35.58 -9.37 -1.63
C GLN A 40 -34.78 -9.81 -0.40
N ASN A 41 -34.44 -11.10 -0.35
CA ASN A 41 -33.61 -11.66 0.71
C ASN A 41 -32.16 -11.14 0.58
N GLU A 42 -31.57 -10.72 1.70
CA GLU A 42 -30.19 -10.22 1.78
C GLU A 42 -29.18 -11.20 1.18
N ALA A 43 -29.36 -12.51 1.40
CA ALA A 43 -28.47 -13.53 0.84
C ALA A 43 -28.49 -13.54 -0.70
N ASP A 44 -29.67 -13.36 -1.29
CA ASP A 44 -29.84 -13.34 -2.75
C ASP A 44 -29.27 -12.06 -3.36
N ILE A 45 -29.46 -10.92 -2.70
CA ILE A 45 -28.88 -9.63 -3.11
C ILE A 45 -27.35 -9.73 -3.15
N LEU A 46 -26.74 -10.22 -2.06
CA LEU A 46 -25.28 -10.37 -1.98
C LEU A 46 -24.78 -11.42 -2.99
N GLY A 47 -25.53 -12.49 -3.23
CA GLY A 47 -25.23 -13.48 -4.26
C GLY A 47 -25.22 -12.89 -5.67
N GLN A 48 -26.15 -11.98 -5.98
CA GLN A 48 -26.22 -11.28 -7.27
C GLN A 48 -25.09 -10.27 -7.47
N LEU A 49 -24.66 -9.60 -6.39
CA LEU A 49 -23.49 -8.71 -6.43
C LEU A 49 -22.18 -9.48 -6.64
N GLY A 50 -22.18 -10.78 -6.33
CA GLY A 50 -21.06 -11.68 -6.57
C GLY A 50 -19.93 -11.51 -5.55
N ASP A 51 -18.73 -11.93 -5.93
CA ASP A 51 -17.56 -11.87 -5.07
C ASP A 51 -17.13 -10.41 -4.78
N PRO A 52 -16.98 -10.00 -3.51
CA PRO A 52 -16.61 -8.63 -3.17
C PRO A 52 -15.23 -8.22 -3.71
N VAL A 53 -14.31 -9.16 -3.92
CA VAL A 53 -13.00 -8.84 -4.52
C VAL A 53 -13.16 -8.54 -6.00
N ALA A 54 -13.86 -9.40 -6.74
CA ALA A 54 -14.16 -9.16 -8.16
C ALA A 54 -14.93 -7.85 -8.39
N LEU A 55 -15.88 -7.51 -7.51
CA LEU A 55 -16.61 -6.24 -7.57
C LEU A 55 -15.68 -5.04 -7.32
N ALA A 56 -14.75 -5.14 -6.37
CA ALA A 56 -13.77 -4.06 -6.16
C ALA A 56 -12.83 -3.88 -7.35
N GLU A 57 -12.42 -4.97 -8.01
CA GLU A 57 -11.58 -4.91 -9.21
C GLU A 57 -12.31 -4.31 -10.42
N SER A 58 -13.63 -4.50 -10.55
CA SER A 58 -14.41 -3.87 -11.62
C SER A 58 -14.45 -2.34 -11.47
N TYR A 59 -14.62 -1.84 -10.24
CA TYR A 59 -14.54 -0.39 -9.96
C TYR A 59 -13.16 0.21 -10.25
N LEU A 60 -12.09 -0.57 -10.05
CA LEU A 60 -10.72 -0.09 -10.22
C LEU A 60 -10.22 -0.19 -11.66
N SER A 61 -10.60 -1.24 -12.38
CA SER A 61 -10.23 -1.44 -13.80
C SER A 61 -10.85 -0.39 -14.72
N ALA A 62 -11.95 0.25 -14.30
CA ALA A 62 -12.55 1.38 -15.00
C ALA A 62 -11.64 2.64 -15.04
N VAL A 63 -10.60 2.72 -14.19
CA VAL A 63 -9.66 3.85 -14.18
C VAL A 63 -8.37 3.47 -14.92
N PRO A 64 -8.01 4.16 -16.03
CA PRO A 64 -6.84 3.80 -16.83
C PRO A 64 -5.53 3.98 -16.04
N LEU A 65 -4.71 2.94 -16.02
CA LEU A 65 -3.40 2.95 -15.39
C LEU A 65 -2.38 3.69 -16.27
N ALA A 66 -1.94 4.87 -15.82
CA ALA A 66 -0.85 5.60 -16.46
C ALA A 66 0.51 5.09 -15.96
N ARG A 67 1.40 4.70 -16.88
CA ARG A 67 2.79 4.37 -16.52
C ARG A 67 3.53 5.65 -16.13
N VAL A 68 4.16 5.63 -14.96
CA VAL A 68 5.02 6.72 -14.50
C VAL A 68 6.38 6.66 -15.20
N SER A 69 6.88 7.82 -15.64
CA SER A 69 8.20 7.99 -16.25
C SER A 69 9.35 7.56 -15.34
N PHE A 70 10.47 7.16 -15.93
CA PHE A 70 11.65 6.71 -15.19
C PHE A 70 12.20 7.78 -14.24
N GLY A 71 12.27 9.05 -14.67
CA GLY A 71 12.77 10.15 -13.85
C GLY A 71 11.99 10.35 -12.55
N ARG A 72 10.66 10.29 -12.59
CA ARG A 72 9.83 10.39 -11.38
C ARG A 72 10.06 9.20 -10.43
N ARG A 73 10.31 8.00 -10.97
CA ARG A 73 10.70 6.82 -10.16
C ARG A 73 12.07 7.00 -9.51
N ALA A 74 13.02 7.61 -10.22
CA ALA A 74 14.35 7.91 -9.70
C ALA A 74 14.29 8.93 -8.56
N VAL A 75 13.52 10.02 -8.72
CA VAL A 75 13.28 11.02 -7.65
C VAL A 75 12.64 10.37 -6.42
N ALA A 76 11.64 9.51 -6.61
CA ALA A 76 11.04 8.77 -5.50
C ALA A 76 12.08 7.95 -4.71
N LYS A 77 12.92 7.18 -5.41
CA LYS A 77 14.00 6.41 -4.79
C LYS A 77 15.01 7.29 -4.07
N PHE A 78 15.39 8.42 -4.68
CA PHE A 78 16.31 9.38 -4.06
C PHE A 78 15.73 9.93 -2.75
N LEU A 79 14.46 10.31 -2.73
CA LEU A 79 13.79 10.78 -1.51
C LEU A 79 13.71 9.70 -0.44
N ASP A 80 13.45 8.45 -0.81
CA ASP A 80 13.47 7.32 0.13
C ASP A 80 14.87 7.11 0.73
N VAL A 81 15.94 7.23 -0.06
CA VAL A 81 17.34 7.14 0.43
C VAL A 81 17.67 8.30 1.36
N VAL A 82 17.32 9.54 0.99
CA VAL A 82 17.54 10.71 1.83
C VAL A 82 16.83 10.56 3.19
N LEU A 83 15.61 10.05 3.20
CA LEU A 83 14.88 9.77 4.44
C LEU A 83 15.62 8.77 5.34
N VAL A 84 16.14 7.69 4.76
CA VAL A 84 16.90 6.68 5.51
C VAL A 84 18.19 7.27 6.06
N LEU A 85 18.93 8.02 5.24
CA LEU A 85 20.17 8.68 5.67
C LEU A 85 19.92 9.71 6.77
N ALA A 86 18.82 10.46 6.70
CA ALA A 86 18.43 11.42 7.72
C ALA A 86 18.21 10.78 9.10
N VAL A 87 17.84 9.50 9.16
CA VAL A 87 17.72 8.73 10.41
C VAL A 87 19.01 8.01 10.77
N ALA A 88 19.67 7.39 9.79
CA ALA A 88 20.86 6.56 10.00
C ALA A 88 22.09 7.40 10.43
N ILE A 89 22.27 8.59 9.88
CA ILE A 89 23.44 9.44 10.19
C ILE A 89 23.43 9.89 11.66
N PRO A 90 22.34 10.46 12.22
CA PRO A 90 22.31 10.82 13.65
C PRO A 90 22.49 9.63 14.58
N VAL A 91 21.85 8.50 14.26
CA VAL A 91 21.96 7.27 15.07
C VAL A 91 23.39 6.73 15.03
N GLY A 92 24.02 6.68 13.86
CA GLY A 92 25.41 6.26 13.69
C GLY A 92 26.39 7.19 14.39
N TRP A 93 26.19 8.50 14.28
CA TRP A 93 27.02 9.50 14.97
C TRP A 93 26.91 9.39 16.50
N MET A 94 25.69 9.20 17.01
CA MET A 94 25.47 8.97 18.43
C MET A 94 26.14 7.67 18.86
N ALA A 95 25.92 6.55 18.16
CA ALA A 95 26.55 5.27 18.49
C ALA A 95 28.08 5.38 18.52
N TRP A 96 28.67 6.08 17.55
CA TRP A 96 30.12 6.30 17.48
C TRP A 96 30.69 7.00 18.72
N LYS A 97 29.95 7.97 19.30
CA LYS A 97 30.40 8.70 20.50
C LYS A 97 30.55 7.84 21.75
N TRP A 98 29.79 6.76 21.86
CA TRP A 98 29.74 5.90 23.04
C TRP A 98 30.50 4.60 22.87
N MET A 99 31.09 4.36 21.69
CA MET A 99 31.65 3.08 21.35
C MET A 99 33.18 3.07 21.40
N PRO A 100 33.81 2.04 21.99
CA PRO A 100 35.25 1.84 21.92
C PRO A 100 35.75 1.75 20.46
N GLU A 101 36.88 2.37 20.16
CA GLU A 101 37.45 2.41 18.79
C GLU A 101 37.69 1.02 18.18
N GLN A 102 37.97 0.01 19.02
CA GLN A 102 38.19 -1.37 18.60
C GLN A 102 36.93 -2.02 17.99
N LEU A 103 35.74 -1.51 18.34
CA LEU A 103 34.45 -2.01 17.83
C LEU A 103 33.96 -1.22 16.61
N ALA A 104 34.61 -0.09 16.26
CA ALA A 104 34.26 0.76 15.13
C ALA A 104 34.02 0.02 13.80
N PRO A 105 34.93 -0.87 13.33
CA PRO A 105 34.71 -1.57 12.06
C PRO A 105 33.52 -2.53 12.13
N PHE A 106 33.33 -3.22 13.27
CA PHE A 106 32.20 -4.13 13.45
C PHE A 106 30.87 -3.38 13.42
N ALA A 107 30.77 -2.26 14.14
CA ALA A 107 29.54 -1.47 14.13
C ALA A 107 29.23 -0.85 12.77
N LEU A 108 30.25 -0.46 11.99
CA LEU A 108 30.04 0.02 10.62
C LEU A 108 29.42 -1.07 9.74
N VAL A 109 29.98 -2.28 9.77
CA VAL A 109 29.44 -3.42 9.02
C VAL A 109 28.03 -3.76 9.49
N THR A 110 27.79 -3.83 10.81
CA THR A 110 26.47 -4.07 11.37
C THR A 110 25.46 -2.99 10.96
N ALA A 111 25.85 -1.72 10.96
CA ALA A 111 24.99 -0.62 10.54
C ALA A 111 24.62 -0.70 9.05
N ILE A 112 25.57 -1.07 8.18
CA ILE A 112 25.30 -1.26 6.75
C ILE A 112 24.33 -2.42 6.52
N VAL A 113 24.57 -3.56 7.19
CA VAL A 113 23.70 -4.75 7.08
C VAL A 113 22.30 -4.44 7.60
N LEU A 114 22.18 -3.94 8.83
CA LEU A 114 20.89 -3.63 9.44
C LEU A 114 20.16 -2.53 8.65
N GLY A 115 20.86 -1.48 8.22
CA GLY A 115 20.28 -0.41 7.40
C GLY A 115 19.72 -0.93 6.07
N SER A 116 20.44 -1.84 5.41
CA SER A 116 19.98 -2.47 4.16
C SER A 116 18.73 -3.32 4.38
N TRP A 117 18.70 -4.12 5.45
CA TRP A 117 17.53 -4.92 5.83
C TRP A 117 16.33 -4.05 6.21
N THR A 118 16.54 -3.03 7.04
CA THR A 118 15.49 -2.07 7.43
C THR A 118 14.92 -1.38 6.20
N PHE A 119 15.77 -0.97 5.24
CA PHE A 119 15.31 -0.36 4.00
C PHE A 119 14.47 -1.32 3.16
N ALA A 120 14.92 -2.55 2.96
CA ALA A 120 14.17 -3.56 2.20
C ALA A 120 12.80 -3.81 2.84
N ILE A 121 12.77 -4.08 4.16
CA ILE A 121 11.54 -4.30 4.93
C ILE A 121 10.61 -3.08 4.84
N TYR A 122 11.16 -1.86 4.99
CA TYR A 122 10.40 -0.62 4.85
C TYR A 122 9.69 -0.54 3.50
N VAL A 123 10.38 -0.81 2.40
CA VAL A 123 9.78 -0.77 1.06
C VAL A 123 8.69 -1.84 0.92
N ILE A 124 8.93 -3.08 1.38
CA ILE A 124 7.93 -4.17 1.30
C ILE A 124 6.67 -3.78 2.06
N VAL A 125 6.82 -3.36 3.31
CA VAL A 125 5.69 -3.04 4.19
C VAL A 125 4.94 -1.81 3.68
N ALA A 126 5.65 -0.76 3.29
CA ALA A 126 5.02 0.47 2.78
C ALA A 126 4.26 0.23 1.47
N GLU A 127 4.81 -0.55 0.54
CA GLU A 127 4.11 -0.87 -0.71
C GLU A 127 2.92 -1.81 -0.49
N ALA A 128 3.04 -2.82 0.38
CA ALA A 128 1.95 -3.76 0.64
C ALA A 128 0.78 -3.11 1.42
N THR A 129 1.07 -2.22 2.37
CA THR A 129 0.03 -1.64 3.25
C THR A 129 -0.56 -0.34 2.68
N LEU A 130 0.29 0.55 2.18
CA LEU A 130 -0.08 1.89 1.72
C LEU A 130 -0.08 2.02 0.19
N GLY A 131 0.47 1.05 -0.54
CA GLY A 131 0.66 1.15 -1.99
C GLY A 131 1.76 2.12 -2.41
N GLN A 132 2.52 2.69 -1.46
CA GLN A 132 3.52 3.72 -1.74
C GLN A 132 4.52 3.86 -0.59
N THR A 133 5.77 4.18 -0.91
CA THR A 133 6.79 4.67 0.03
C THR A 133 6.62 6.19 0.24
N VAL A 134 7.37 6.77 1.18
CA VAL A 134 7.33 8.21 1.46
C VAL A 134 7.81 9.01 0.25
N GLY A 135 8.90 8.57 -0.39
CA GLY A 135 9.42 9.18 -1.61
C GLY A 135 8.44 9.07 -2.76
N LYS A 136 7.77 7.93 -2.93
CA LYS A 136 6.70 7.78 -3.94
C LYS A 136 5.50 8.67 -3.67
N ARG A 137 5.12 8.82 -2.40
CA ARG A 137 4.04 9.72 -1.98
C ARG A 137 4.36 11.17 -2.34
N ALA A 138 5.61 11.60 -2.15
CA ALA A 138 6.04 12.97 -2.48
C ALA A 138 5.93 13.31 -3.98
N VAL A 139 6.04 12.31 -4.87
CA VAL A 139 5.89 12.49 -6.32
C VAL A 139 4.59 11.92 -6.88
N ALA A 140 3.60 11.67 -6.03
CA ALA A 140 2.27 11.15 -6.38
C ALA A 140 2.30 9.84 -7.19
N ILE A 141 3.21 8.92 -6.85
CA ILE A 141 3.31 7.58 -7.46
C ILE A 141 2.67 6.56 -6.54
N ARG A 142 1.90 5.63 -7.15
CA ARG A 142 1.35 4.47 -6.45
C ARG A 142 1.73 3.18 -7.15
N VAL A 143 1.89 2.13 -6.35
CA VAL A 143 2.08 0.76 -6.79
C VAL A 143 0.75 0.03 -6.60
N VAL A 144 0.20 -0.46 -7.72
CA VAL A 144 -1.05 -1.19 -7.80
C VAL A 144 -0.87 -2.39 -8.73
N ARG A 145 -1.79 -3.36 -8.63
CA ARG A 145 -1.93 -4.47 -9.58
C ARG A 145 -2.46 -3.96 -10.93
N GLU A 146 -2.50 -4.83 -11.92
CA GLU A 146 -3.14 -4.54 -13.22
C GLU A 146 -4.64 -4.19 -13.07
N SER A 147 -5.32 -4.76 -12.07
CA SER A 147 -6.68 -4.39 -11.71
C SER A 147 -6.80 -3.03 -11.02
N GLY A 148 -5.69 -2.34 -10.70
CA GLY A 148 -5.67 -1.12 -9.90
C GLY A 148 -5.77 -1.35 -8.38
N ALA A 149 -5.95 -2.61 -7.94
CA ALA A 149 -6.00 -2.98 -6.54
C ALA A 149 -4.63 -2.88 -5.86
N ARG A 150 -4.61 -2.89 -4.51
CA ARG A 150 -3.36 -2.90 -3.75
C ARG A 150 -2.58 -4.20 -3.98
N ILE A 151 -1.26 -4.13 -3.98
CA ILE A 151 -0.42 -5.32 -4.09
C ILE A 151 -0.42 -6.09 -2.76
N SER A 152 -0.29 -7.42 -2.83
CA SER A 152 -0.07 -8.23 -1.61
C SER A 152 1.38 -8.15 -1.15
N ILE A 153 1.64 -8.59 0.09
CA ILE A 153 3.01 -8.74 0.62
C ILE A 153 3.86 -9.62 -0.29
N GLY A 154 3.33 -10.77 -0.74
CA GLY A 154 4.06 -11.67 -1.64
C GLY A 154 4.42 -11.02 -2.97
N GLN A 155 3.49 -10.26 -3.57
CA GLN A 155 3.79 -9.49 -4.79
C GLN A 155 4.81 -8.39 -4.55
N SER A 156 4.77 -7.75 -3.37
CA SER A 156 5.76 -6.74 -3.00
C SER A 156 7.16 -7.32 -2.81
N ILE A 157 7.28 -8.57 -2.33
CA ILE A 157 8.56 -9.28 -2.21
C ILE A 157 9.10 -9.64 -3.59
N VAL A 158 8.29 -10.25 -4.46
CA VAL A 158 8.70 -10.66 -5.81
C VAL A 158 9.19 -9.47 -6.63
N ARG A 159 8.62 -8.28 -6.41
CA ARG A 159 9.03 -7.03 -7.06
C ARG A 159 10.43 -6.53 -6.63
N GLN A 160 10.98 -7.03 -5.53
CA GLN A 160 12.32 -6.68 -5.05
C GLN A 160 13.41 -7.68 -5.47
N LEU A 161 13.02 -8.84 -6.01
CA LEU A 161 13.92 -9.80 -6.64
C LEU A 161 14.26 -9.36 -8.07
#